data_AF-K2PSR0-F1
#
_entry.id   AF-K2PSR0-F1
#
_cell.length_a   1.000
_cell.length_b   1.000
_cell.length_c   1.000
_cell.angle_alpha   90.00
_cell.angle_beta   90.00
_cell.angle_gamma   90.00
#
_symmetry.space_group_name_H-M   'P 1'
#
loop_
_entity.id
_entity.type
_entity.pdbx_description
1 polymer ?
#
loop_
_entity_poly.entity_id
_entity_poly.type
_entity_poly.pdbx_seq_one_letter_code
_entity_poly.pdbx_strand_id
1 'polypeptide(L)' 'MSKADLKVLNEKEVLTVKEVATLLNCSVRSVYRHINNGTIKAVNLGHRLTRVKRSDIDDLFKGR' A
#
# COMPACT_ATOMS: atom_id res chain seq x y z
N MET A 1 12.14 -8.39 8.89
CA MET A 1 11.21 -9.28 8.16
C MET A 1 12.04 -10.19 7.26
N SER A 2 11.59 -11.42 7.05
CA SER A 2 12.25 -12.35 6.16
C SER A 2 11.91 -12.05 4.69
N LYS A 3 12.76 -12.45 3.74
CA LYS A 3 12.52 -12.30 2.29
C LYS A 3 11.27 -13.06 1.81
N ALA A 4 10.81 -14.05 2.58
CA ALA A 4 9.60 -14.82 2.29
C ALA A 4 8.32 -13.97 2.44
N ASP A 5 8.30 -13.05 3.41
CA ASP A 5 7.12 -12.23 3.72
C ASP A 5 6.75 -11.30 2.55
N LEU A 6 7.75 -10.79 1.83
CA LEU A 6 7.55 -9.88 0.68
C LEU A 6 6.92 -10.59 -0.53
N LYS A 7 7.23 -11.87 -0.76
CA LYS A 7 6.61 -12.64 -1.86
C LYS A 7 5.11 -12.78 -1.63
N VAL A 8 4.71 -13.11 -0.40
CA VAL A 8 3.31 -13.22 -0.01
C VAL A 8 2.56 -11.90 -0.20
N LEU A 9 3.19 -10.76 0.11
CA LEU A 9 2.57 -9.45 -0.13
C LEU A 9 2.35 -9.17 -1.63
N ASN A 10 3.26 -9.61 -2.49
CA ASN A 10 3.14 -9.37 -3.93
C ASN A 10 2.00 -10.15 -4.60
N GLU A 11 1.57 -11.26 -4.00
CA GLU A 11 0.45 -12.08 -4.49
C GLU A 11 -0.92 -11.55 -4.06
N LYS A 12 -0.99 -10.63 -3.09
CA LYS A 12 -2.25 -10.07 -2.62
C LYS A 12 -2.79 -9.01 -3.57
N GLU A 13 -4.08 -9.12 -3.89
CA GLU A 13 -4.79 -8.10 -4.67
C GLU A 13 -5.09 -6.83 -3.85
N VAL A 14 -5.33 -7.00 -2.55
CA VAL A 14 -5.71 -5.92 -1.64
C VAL A 14 -4.77 -5.91 -0.43
N LEU A 15 -4.25 -4.73 -0.13
CA LEU A 15 -3.26 -4.49 0.90
C LEU A 15 -3.83 -3.59 1.99
N THR A 16 -3.37 -3.81 3.22
CA THR A 16 -3.49 -2.87 4.33
C THR A 16 -2.45 -1.76 4.21
N VAL A 17 -2.67 -0.64 4.90
CA VAL A 17 -1.71 0.48 4.94
C VAL A 17 -0.34 0.03 5.47
N LYS A 18 -0.30 -0.93 6.40
CA LYS A 18 0.96 -1.49 6.92
C LYS A 18 1.71 -2.26 5.85
N GLU A 19 1.01 -3.08 5.08
CA GLU A 19 1.60 -3.86 3.98
C GLU A 19 2.11 -2.95 2.86
N VAL A 20 1.37 -1.88 2.53
CA VAL A 20 1.84 -0.85 1.59
C VAL A 20 3.11 -0.17 2.11
N ALA A 21 3.16 0.17 3.41
CA ALA A 21 4.34 0.79 4.01
C ALA A 21 5.56 -0.12 3.90
N THR A 22 5.36 -1.41 4.13
CA THR A 22 6.36 -2.44 3.94
C THR A 22 6.83 -2.55 2.49
N LEU A 23 5.91 -2.58 1.52
CA LEU A 23 6.24 -2.69 0.09
C LEU A 23 7.01 -1.47 -0.42
N LEU A 24 6.60 -0.27 0.00
CA LEU A 24 7.25 0.98 -0.39
C LEU A 24 8.48 1.32 0.45
N ASN A 25 8.85 0.44 1.39
CA ASN A 25 9.93 0.64 2.35
C ASN A 25 9.88 2.03 3.04
N CYS A 26 8.69 2.43 3.50
CA CYS A 26 8.46 3.71 4.14
C CYS A 26 7.63 3.57 5.42
N SER A 27 7.45 4.67 6.16
CA SER A 27 6.61 4.65 7.35
C SER A 27 5.12 4.60 7.01
N VAL A 28 4.31 3.96 7.87
CA VAL A 28 2.84 3.97 7.78
C VAL A 28 2.29 5.40 7.72
N ARG A 29 2.92 6.34 8.44
CA ARG A 29 2.58 7.76 8.40
C ARG A 29 2.79 8.36 7.01
N SER A 30 3.88 7.99 6.32
CA SER A 30 4.09 8.40 4.93
C SER A 30 3.02 7.86 4.01
N VAL A 31 2.60 6.60 4.17
CA VAL A 31 1.49 6.05 3.37
C VAL A 31 0.20 6.85 3.58
N TYR A 32 -0.19 7.15 4.83
CA TYR A 32 -1.36 7.99 5.09
C TYR A 32 -1.22 9.39 4.49
N ARG A 33 -0.03 10.00 4.52
CA ARG A 33 0.21 11.28 3.85
C ARG A 33 0.00 11.16 2.34
N HIS A 34 0.51 10.11 1.70
CA HIS A 34 0.31 9.88 0.27
C HIS A 34 -1.16 9.62 -0.09
N ILE A 35 -1.91 8.95 0.79
CA ILE A 35 -3.36 8.77 0.63
C ILE A 35 -4.07 10.13 0.74
N ASN A 36 -3.77 10.91 1.78
CA ASN A 36 -4.37 12.23 1.98
C ASN A 36 -4.05 13.22 0.86
N ASN A 37 -2.86 13.11 0.27
CA ASN A 37 -2.44 13.94 -0.88
C ASN A 37 -2.99 13.41 -2.23
N GLY A 38 -3.75 12.32 -2.23
CA GLY A 38 -4.30 11.71 -3.45
C GLY A 38 -3.29 10.97 -4.33
N THR A 39 -2.04 10.84 -3.88
CA THR A 39 -0.99 10.09 -4.61
C THR A 39 -1.30 8.59 -4.61
N ILE A 40 -1.77 8.04 -3.47
CA ILE A 40 -2.15 6.63 -3.36
C ILE A 40 -3.67 6.56 -3.25
N LYS A 41 -4.31 5.86 -4.19
CA LYS A 41 -5.74 5.55 -4.11
C LYS A 41 -5.99 4.52 -3.01
N ALA A 42 -6.95 4.81 -2.14
CA ALA A 42 -7.32 3.93 -1.04
C ALA A 42 -8.83 4.02 -0.75
N VAL A 43 -9.40 2.94 -0.22
CA VAL A 43 -10.79 2.86 0.20
C VAL A 43 -10.83 2.66 1.72
N ASN A 44 -11.57 3.50 2.44
CA ASN A 44 -11.80 3.33 3.86
C ASN A 44 -13.12 2.57 4.11
N LEU A 45 -13.01 1.35 4.63
CA LEU A 45 -14.17 0.48 4.88
C LEU A 45 -14.67 0.56 6.33
N GLY A 46 -14.13 1.45 7.17
CA GLY A 46 -14.52 1.60 8.58
C GLY A 46 -13.36 1.94 9.51
N HIS A 47 -13.53 1.74 10.80
CA HIS A 47 -12.49 2.10 11.78
C HIS A 47 -11.21 1.29 11.56
N ARG A 48 -10.13 1.98 11.16
CA ARG A 48 -8.80 1.40 10.86
C ARG A 48 -8.85 0.35 9.72
N LEU A 49 -9.84 0.46 8.83
CA LEU A 49 -10.07 -0.51 7.75
C LEU A 49 -9.79 0.08 6.36
N THR A 50 -8.72 0.88 6.25
CA THR A 50 -8.23 1.38 4.96
C THR A 50 -7.59 0.26 4.16
N ARG A 51 -7.94 0.17 2.88
CA ARG A 51 -7.48 -0.81 1.90
C ARG A 51 -6.96 -0.12 0.66
N VAL A 52 -5.92 -0.70 0.06
CA VAL A 52 -5.27 -0.22 -1.16
C VAL A 52 -5.19 -1.37 -2.14
N LYS A 53 -5.57 -1.17 -3.41
CA LYS A 53 -5.39 -2.21 -4.43
C LYS A 53 -3.91 -2.28 -4.82
N ARG A 54 -3.41 -3.50 -5.05
CA ARG A 54 -2.03 -3.70 -5.50
C ARG A 54 -1.75 -3.00 -6.84
N SER A 55 -2.72 -3.03 -7.75
CA SER A 55 -2.65 -2.35 -9.05
C SER A 55 -2.43 -0.84 -8.92
N ASP A 56 -3.08 -0.19 -7.95
CA ASP A 56 -2.93 1.26 -7.73
C ASP A 56 -1.49 1.60 -7.28
N ILE A 57 -0.83 0.69 -6.56
CA ILE A 57 0.58 0.84 -6.19
C ILE A 57 1.49 0.59 -7.41
N ASP A 58 1.20 -0.40 -8.26
CA ASP A 58 1.95 -0.63 -9.49
C ASP A 58 1.87 0.56 -10.45
N ASP A 59 0.69 1.18 -10.54
CA ASP A 59 0.45 2.35 -11.39
C ASP A 59 1.34 3.55 -11.01
N LEU A 60 1.79 3.66 -9.74
CA LEU A 60 2.75 4.68 -9.32
C LEU A 60 4.09 4.61 -10.07
N PHE A 61 4.43 3.43 -10.58
CA PHE A 61 5.72 3.17 -11.25
C PHE A 61 5.59 3.01 -12.77
N LYS A 62 4.36 2.94 -13.30
CA LYS A 62 4.11 2.83 -14.76
C LYS A 62 4.32 4.15 -15.53
N GLY A 63 4.36 5.29 -14.83
CA GLY A 63 4.53 6.62 -15.42
C GLY A 63 5.98 7.09 -15.59
N ARG A 64 6.94 6.17 -15.79
CA ARG A 64 8.35 6.47 -16.06
C ARG A 64 8.86 5.66 -17.24
#